data_AF-A0AAD7ZE63-F1
#
_entry.id   AF-A0AAD7ZE63-F1
#
_cell.length_a   1.000
_cell.length_b   1.000
_cell.length_c   1.000
_cell.angle_alpha   90.00
_cell.angle_beta   90.00
_cell.angle_gamma   90.00
#
_symmetry.space_group_name_H-M   'P 1'
#
loop_
_entity.id
_entity.type
_entity.pdbx_description
1 polymer ?
#
loop_
_entity_poly.entity_id
_entity_poly.type
_entity_poly.pdbx_seq_one_letter_code
_entity_poly.pdbx_strand_id
1 'polypeptide(L)'
;MDDERHWMEKFSLCLERNIRGFQYGVYGVAFLGLAVALRSVRPFKKFITPNEIPASFIEKHITLNGKVVRIETSLGSSSPLLLVDHQPILASKWRQTTNKCLPVQVSSVDVLNNGVSWLQHIVAGSHIKFTLLKVDPHCVSCIVSSAVTRRDVGVDLVSLGFASVSTIDFDMEKDPMYMKYYKQLLAAENRAEKKGVGMWAPNEVSWFARQWRRLWEKISLAHLWSSIRQKAVMSRSIKMVKF
;
A
#
# COMPACT_ATOMS: atom_id res chain seq x y z
N MET A 1 -29.50 56.59 26.34
CA MET A 1 -30.07 55.83 25.19
C MET A 1 -29.91 56.58 23.87
N ASP A 2 -29.79 57.91 23.86
CA ASP A 2 -29.68 58.68 22.60
C ASP A 2 -28.28 58.67 21.97
N ASP A 3 -27.21 58.65 22.77
CA ASP A 3 -25.83 58.56 22.27
C ASP A 3 -25.57 57.28 21.47
N GLU A 4 -26.19 56.17 21.87
CA GLU A 4 -26.04 54.88 21.19
C GLU A 4 -26.66 54.87 19.79
N ARG A 5 -27.72 55.66 19.57
CA ARG A 5 -28.36 55.77 18.24
C ARG A 5 -27.55 56.65 17.30
N HIS A 6 -27.00 57.72 17.82
CA HIS A 6 -26.24 58.70 17.03
C HIS A 6 -24.89 58.16 16.51
N TRP A 7 -24.19 57.31 17.27
CA TRP A 7 -22.96 56.70 16.75
C TRP A 7 -23.22 55.65 15.68
N MET A 8 -24.31 54.87 15.84
CA MET A 8 -24.72 53.86 14.85
C MET A 8 -25.10 54.53 13.52
N GLU A 9 -25.83 55.65 13.58
CA GLU A 9 -26.17 56.44 12.39
C GLU A 9 -24.91 56.97 11.68
N LYS A 10 -23.96 57.56 12.43
CA LYS A 10 -22.67 58.01 11.87
C LYS A 10 -21.86 56.87 11.26
N PHE A 11 -21.89 55.70 11.89
CA PHE A 11 -21.22 54.51 11.38
C PHE A 11 -21.87 54.02 10.07
N SER A 12 -23.20 53.94 10.03
CA SER A 12 -23.94 53.53 8.83
C SER A 12 -23.69 54.47 7.64
N LEU A 13 -23.70 55.80 7.88
CA LEU A 13 -23.39 56.80 6.87
C LEU A 13 -21.95 56.70 6.35
N CYS A 14 -20.99 56.39 7.23
CA CYS A 14 -19.61 56.15 6.84
C CYS A 14 -19.47 54.88 5.98
N LEU A 15 -20.21 53.82 6.33
CA LEU A 15 -20.21 52.54 5.63
C LEU A 15 -20.84 52.68 4.23
N GLU A 16 -21.97 53.38 4.13
CA GLU A 16 -22.65 53.65 2.86
C GLU A 16 -21.81 54.52 1.92
N ARG A 17 -21.15 55.56 2.46
CA ARG A 17 -20.30 56.48 1.68
C ARG A 17 -19.05 55.80 1.10
N ASN A 18 -18.56 54.72 1.74
CA ASN A 18 -17.34 54.00 1.34
C ASN A 18 -17.54 52.48 1.26
N ILE A 19 -18.67 52.04 0.70
CA ILE A 19 -19.04 50.62 0.62
C ILE A 19 -17.97 49.75 -0.06
N ARG A 20 -17.29 50.28 -1.08
CA ARG A 20 -16.19 49.59 -1.78
C ARG A 20 -14.95 49.43 -0.90
N GLY A 21 -14.62 50.44 -0.10
CA GLY A 21 -13.48 50.39 0.82
C GLY A 21 -13.68 49.36 1.93
N PHE A 22 -14.89 49.30 2.48
CA PHE A 22 -15.27 48.27 3.45
C PHE A 22 -15.19 46.86 2.84
N GLN A 23 -15.70 46.67 1.61
CA GLN A 23 -15.59 45.39 0.90
C GLN A 23 -14.14 44.95 0.72
N TYR A 24 -13.24 45.84 0.28
CA TYR A 24 -11.82 45.52 0.16
C TYR A 24 -11.15 45.22 1.50
N GLY A 25 -11.56 45.90 2.57
CA GLY A 25 -11.09 45.59 3.94
C GLY A 25 -11.46 44.18 4.36
N VAL A 26 -12.74 43.80 4.19
CA VAL A 26 -13.22 42.44 4.51
C VAL A 26 -12.52 41.38 3.63
N TYR A 27 -12.37 41.63 2.33
CA TYR A 27 -11.62 40.72 1.44
C TYR A 27 -10.15 40.61 1.81
N GLY A 28 -9.52 41.70 2.24
CA GLY A 28 -8.13 41.71 2.71
C GLY A 28 -7.95 40.83 3.94
N VAL A 29 -8.82 40.98 4.95
CA VAL A 29 -8.80 40.14 6.16
C VAL A 29 -9.05 38.67 5.81
N ALA A 30 -10.03 38.39 4.93
CA ALA A 30 -10.33 37.04 4.47
C ALA A 30 -9.14 36.39 3.74
N PHE A 31 -8.46 37.14 2.85
CA PHE A 31 -7.30 36.65 2.12
C PHE A 31 -6.09 36.39 3.04
N LEU A 32 -5.85 37.26 4.01
CA LEU A 32 -4.80 37.06 5.03
C LEU A 32 -5.07 35.81 5.87
N GLY A 33 -6.32 35.63 6.32
CA GLY A 33 -6.73 34.43 7.05
C GLY A 33 -6.53 33.15 6.22
N LEU A 34 -6.93 33.17 4.95
CA LEU A 34 -6.71 32.06 4.02
C LEU A 34 -5.23 31.78 3.79
N ALA A 35 -4.39 32.81 3.63
CA ALA A 35 -2.96 32.66 3.42
C ALA A 35 -2.26 32.00 4.63
N VAL A 36 -2.64 32.40 5.84
CA VAL A 36 -2.13 31.78 7.08
C VAL A 36 -2.56 30.31 7.19
N ALA A 37 -3.82 30.01 6.87
CA ALA A 37 -4.33 28.65 6.87
C ALA A 37 -3.64 27.75 5.83
N LEU A 38 -3.41 28.27 4.61
CA LEU A 38 -2.68 27.53 3.56
C LEU A 38 -1.22 27.28 3.96
N ARG A 39 -0.58 28.21 4.67
CA ARG A 39 0.79 28.05 5.16
C ARG A 39 0.91 26.98 6.25
N SER A 40 -0.08 26.85 7.14
CA SER A 40 -0.05 25.89 8.24
C SER A 40 -0.33 24.46 7.77
N VAL A 41 -1.31 24.27 6.88
CA VAL A 41 -1.71 22.94 6.38
C VAL A 41 -0.74 22.42 5.31
N ARG A 42 0.04 23.31 4.66
CA ARG A 42 0.96 22.99 3.56
C ARG A 42 0.34 22.08 2.49
N PRO A 43 -0.86 22.37 1.98
CA PRO A 43 -1.62 21.45 1.13
C PRO A 43 -0.98 21.20 -0.24
N PHE A 44 0.07 21.94 -0.59
CA PHE A 44 0.83 21.85 -1.84
C PHE A 44 2.22 21.20 -1.67
N LYS A 45 2.67 20.91 -0.45
CA LYS A 45 4.01 20.36 -0.21
C LYS A 45 4.02 18.86 -0.52
N LYS A 46 4.96 18.44 -1.36
CA LYS A 46 5.28 17.03 -1.59
C LYS A 46 6.39 16.61 -0.62
N PHE A 47 6.18 15.52 0.09
CA PHE A 47 7.23 14.91 0.92
C PHE A 47 8.06 13.95 0.06
N ILE A 48 9.36 14.15 0.08
CA ILE A 48 10.33 13.36 -0.69
C ILE A 48 11.21 12.55 0.27
N THR A 49 11.59 13.16 1.39
CA THR A 49 12.49 12.55 2.37
C THR A 49 11.74 12.34 3.68
N PRO A 50 12.00 11.25 4.43
CA PRO A 50 11.37 10.98 5.72
C PRO A 50 11.45 12.18 6.70
N ASN A 51 12.61 12.83 6.78
CA ASN A 51 12.86 13.98 7.65
C ASN A 51 12.06 15.25 7.31
N GLU A 52 11.45 15.32 6.13
CA GLU A 52 10.62 16.49 5.75
C GLU A 52 9.22 16.45 6.38
N ILE A 53 8.83 15.28 6.90
CA ILE A 53 7.52 15.02 7.52
C ILE A 53 7.53 15.61 8.93
N PRO A 54 6.61 16.51 9.27
CA PRO A 54 6.51 17.06 10.62
C PRO A 54 6.16 15.99 11.66
N ALA A 55 6.74 16.07 12.86
CA ALA A 55 6.40 15.17 13.97
C ALA A 55 4.90 15.19 14.31
N SER A 56 4.26 16.36 14.20
CA SER A 56 2.82 16.53 14.42
C SER A 56 1.94 15.73 13.45
N PHE A 57 2.45 15.32 12.29
CA PHE A 57 1.72 14.45 11.36
C PHE A 57 1.75 13.00 11.81
N ILE A 58 2.83 12.59 12.48
CA ILE A 58 3.02 11.25 13.04
C ILE A 58 2.11 11.08 14.26
N GLU A 59 2.17 12.04 15.19
CA GLU A 59 1.35 12.05 16.42
C GLU A 59 -0.16 12.04 16.14
N LYS A 60 -0.58 12.64 15.02
CA LYS A 60 -1.99 12.71 14.62
C LYS A 60 -2.41 11.60 13.66
N HIS A 61 -1.50 10.68 13.33
CA HIS A 61 -1.72 9.61 12.34
C HIS A 61 -2.34 10.14 11.05
N ILE A 62 -1.74 11.18 10.47
CA ILE A 62 -2.24 11.77 9.24
C ILE A 62 -2.07 10.76 8.09
N THR A 63 -3.18 10.50 7.39
CA THR A 63 -3.17 9.71 6.16
C THR A 63 -2.77 10.58 4.98
N LEU A 64 -1.71 10.18 4.30
CA LEU A 64 -1.23 10.79 3.07
C LEU A 64 -1.64 9.93 1.85
N ASN A 65 -1.71 10.57 0.69
CA ASN A 65 -2.04 9.90 -0.57
C ASN A 65 -0.80 9.87 -1.47
N GLY A 66 -0.65 8.81 -2.25
CA GLY A 66 0.42 8.73 -3.23
C GLY A 66 0.23 7.61 -4.22
N LYS A 67 1.13 7.55 -5.21
CA LYS A 67 1.20 6.46 -6.18
C LYS A 67 2.48 5.67 -5.95
N VAL A 68 2.39 4.34 -5.89
CA VAL A 68 3.60 3.51 -5.77
C VAL A 68 4.27 3.45 -7.13
N VAL A 69 5.51 3.93 -7.22
CA VAL A 69 6.27 3.96 -8.47
C VAL A 69 7.03 2.67 -8.66
N ARG A 70 7.76 2.24 -7.62
CA ARG A 70 8.54 1.00 -7.64
C ARG A 70 8.65 0.42 -6.23
N ILE A 71 9.00 -0.87 -6.17
CA ILE A 71 9.34 -1.54 -4.91
C ILE A 71 10.83 -1.82 -4.94
N GLU A 72 11.52 -1.42 -3.88
CA GLU A 72 12.96 -1.59 -3.72
C GLU A 72 13.21 -2.61 -2.62
N THR A 73 13.88 -3.69 -2.98
CA THR A 73 14.35 -4.71 -2.04
C THR A 73 15.81 -4.38 -1.74
N SER A 74 16.06 -3.66 -0.65
CA SER A 74 17.44 -3.32 -0.28
C SER A 74 18.14 -4.58 0.24
N LEU A 75 19.35 -4.81 -0.27
CA LEU A 75 20.20 -5.92 0.15
C LEU A 75 20.64 -5.67 1.59
N GLY A 76 19.89 -6.19 2.57
CA GLY A 76 20.17 -6.03 4.00
C GLY A 76 19.03 -5.44 4.85
N SER A 77 17.91 -5.02 4.27
CA SER A 77 16.70 -4.71 5.05
C SER A 77 15.74 -5.89 4.99
N SER A 78 15.21 -6.31 6.14
CA SER A 78 14.28 -7.45 6.25
C SER A 78 12.93 -7.21 5.55
N SER A 79 12.57 -5.94 5.28
CA SER A 79 11.28 -5.59 4.66
C SER A 79 11.47 -4.78 3.38
N PRO A 80 10.64 -5.00 2.34
CA PRO A 80 10.68 -4.25 1.10
C PRO A 80 10.22 -2.80 1.30
N LEU A 81 10.87 -1.87 0.60
CA LEU A 81 10.56 -0.46 0.61
C LEU A 81 9.68 -0.10 -0.60
N LEU A 82 8.52 0.49 -0.33
CA LEU A 82 7.62 1.05 -1.32
C LEU A 82 8.08 2.46 -1.64
N LEU A 83 8.47 2.73 -2.88
CA LEU A 83 8.79 4.08 -3.31
C LEU A 83 7.54 4.77 -3.83
N VAL A 84 7.08 5.73 -3.04
CA VAL A 84 5.80 6.39 -3.22
C VAL A 84 6.01 7.79 -3.75
N ASP A 85 5.41 8.09 -4.89
CA ASP A 85 5.20 9.46 -5.33
C ASP A 85 4.05 10.07 -4.52
N HIS A 86 4.39 10.80 -3.47
CA HIS A 86 3.41 11.48 -2.62
C HIS A 86 2.66 12.56 -3.42
N GLN A 87 1.33 12.47 -3.40
CA GLN A 87 0.44 13.40 -4.06
C GLN A 87 -0.19 14.36 -3.04
N PRO A 88 0.19 15.65 -3.06
CA PRO A 88 -0.42 16.64 -2.17
C PRO A 88 -1.93 16.78 -2.46
N ILE A 89 -2.68 17.23 -1.46
CA ILE A 89 -4.14 17.37 -1.53
C ILE A 89 -4.53 18.33 -2.66
N LEU A 90 -3.79 19.42 -2.82
CA LEU A 90 -4.02 20.43 -3.85
C LEU A 90 -2.90 20.39 -4.91
N ALA A 91 -3.28 20.66 -6.16
CA ALA A 91 -2.40 20.74 -7.33
C ALA A 91 -1.72 19.43 -7.77
N SER A 92 -2.17 18.25 -7.30
CA SER A 92 -1.64 16.94 -7.75
C SER A 92 -1.70 16.76 -9.28
N LYS A 93 -2.79 17.20 -9.94
CA LYS A 93 -2.98 17.05 -11.39
C LYS A 93 -2.10 17.96 -12.26
N TRP A 94 -1.62 19.07 -11.70
CA TRP A 94 -0.90 20.12 -12.44
C TRP A 94 0.61 20.01 -12.29
N ARG A 95 1.09 19.06 -11.48
CA ARG A 95 2.51 18.90 -11.16
C ARG A 95 3.10 17.77 -12.01
N GLN A 96 4.27 18.03 -12.60
CA GLN A 96 5.04 17.01 -13.29
C GLN A 96 5.50 15.94 -12.30
N THR A 97 5.41 14.68 -12.72
CA THR A 97 5.97 13.54 -11.98
C THR A 97 7.47 13.79 -11.81
N THR A 98 7.94 13.85 -10.56
CA THR A 98 9.37 13.97 -10.29
C THR A 98 9.92 12.59 -9.97
N ASN A 99 11.15 12.30 -10.40
CA ASN A 99 11.84 11.02 -10.11
C ASN A 99 12.13 10.81 -8.61
N LYS A 100 11.73 11.76 -7.75
CA LYS A 100 11.94 11.76 -6.31
C LYS A 100 10.73 11.14 -5.62
N CYS A 101 10.96 10.00 -4.96
CA CYS A 101 9.93 9.21 -4.28
C CYS A 101 10.24 9.11 -2.78
N LEU A 102 9.20 9.07 -1.96
CA LEU A 102 9.29 8.83 -0.53
C LEU A 102 9.39 7.32 -0.26
N PRO A 103 10.43 6.83 0.45
CA PRO A 103 10.51 5.45 0.88
C PRO A 103 9.54 5.19 2.04
N VAL A 104 8.60 4.28 1.80
CA VAL A 104 7.55 3.87 2.75
C VAL A 104 7.70 2.38 3.01
N GLN A 105 7.72 2.00 4.29
CA GLN A 105 7.74 0.61 4.73
C GLN A 105 6.37 0.24 5.30
N VAL A 106 5.89 -0.97 4.99
CA VAL A 106 4.67 -1.51 5.62
C VAL A 106 5.02 -1.89 7.06
N SER A 107 4.36 -1.26 8.02
CA SER A 107 4.66 -1.46 9.44
C SER A 107 4.28 -2.87 9.92
N SER A 108 5.15 -3.43 10.76
CA SER A 108 4.97 -4.70 11.48
C SER A 108 4.73 -5.94 10.62
N VAL A 109 5.27 -5.96 9.40
CA VAL A 109 5.10 -7.06 8.45
C VAL A 109 6.46 -7.43 7.85
N ASP A 110 6.84 -8.70 8.00
CA ASP A 110 8.04 -9.28 7.42
C ASP A 110 7.67 -9.99 6.11
N VAL A 111 7.95 -9.33 4.99
CA VAL A 111 7.51 -9.77 3.68
C VAL A 111 8.51 -10.75 3.07
N LEU A 112 8.03 -11.91 2.62
CA LEU A 112 8.84 -12.90 1.93
C LEU A 112 9.05 -12.51 0.44
N ASN A 113 9.98 -13.18 -0.23
CA ASN A 113 10.26 -12.97 -1.67
C ASN A 113 9.00 -13.09 -2.56
N ASN A 114 8.10 -14.02 -2.24
CA ASN A 114 6.83 -14.18 -2.96
C ASN A 114 5.91 -12.96 -2.74
N GLY A 115 5.94 -12.38 -1.54
CA GLY A 115 5.22 -11.15 -1.21
C GLY A 115 5.76 -9.93 -1.93
N VAL A 116 7.07 -9.84 -2.16
CA VAL A 116 7.66 -8.79 -3.00
C VAL A 116 7.12 -8.86 -4.43
N SER A 117 7.04 -10.07 -5.00
CA SER A 117 6.47 -10.29 -6.33
C SER A 117 4.99 -9.89 -6.39
N TRP A 118 4.22 -10.24 -5.35
CA TRP A 118 2.83 -9.83 -5.23
C TRP A 118 2.67 -8.30 -5.13
N LEU A 119 3.52 -7.63 -4.34
CA LEU A 119 3.54 -6.17 -4.26
C LEU A 119 3.85 -5.54 -5.62
N GLN A 120 4.78 -6.12 -6.39
CA GLN A 120 5.13 -5.62 -7.72
C GLN A 120 3.97 -5.74 -8.70
N HIS A 121 3.17 -6.80 -8.63
CA HIS A 121 2.04 -6.98 -9.53
C HIS A 121 0.79 -6.21 -9.13
N ILE A 122 0.50 -6.10 -7.82
CA ILE A 122 -0.77 -5.55 -7.33
C ILE A 122 -0.64 -4.09 -6.90
N VAL A 123 0.47 -3.74 -6.24
CA VAL A 123 0.63 -2.44 -5.57
C VAL A 123 1.42 -1.46 -6.42
N ALA A 124 2.43 -1.92 -7.17
CA ALA A 124 3.18 -1.04 -8.07
C ALA A 124 2.24 -0.42 -9.12
N GLY A 125 2.40 0.89 -9.36
CA GLY A 125 1.55 1.66 -10.26
C GLY A 125 0.17 2.02 -9.69
N SER A 126 -0.23 1.48 -8.54
CA SER A 126 -1.52 1.77 -7.92
C SER A 126 -1.48 3.02 -7.03
N HIS A 127 -2.64 3.64 -6.83
CA HIS A 127 -2.82 4.70 -5.83
C HIS A 127 -3.07 4.10 -4.46
N ILE A 128 -2.30 4.57 -3.48
CA ILE A 128 -2.37 4.13 -2.09
C ILE A 128 -2.63 5.30 -1.16
N LYS A 129 -3.22 4.98 -0.02
CA LYS A 129 -3.30 5.85 1.15
C LYS A 129 -2.42 5.23 2.22
N PHE A 130 -1.51 6.02 2.78
CA PHE A 130 -0.59 5.55 3.80
C PHE A 130 -0.70 6.42 5.04
N THR A 131 -1.00 5.81 6.18
CA THR A 131 -1.11 6.46 7.47
C THR A 131 0.22 6.38 8.17
N LEU A 132 0.74 7.54 8.56
CA LEU A 132 2.04 7.67 9.20
C LEU A 132 2.01 7.08 10.61
N LEU A 133 2.98 6.23 10.92
CA LEU A 133 3.15 5.67 12.26
C LEU A 133 4.47 6.11 12.89
N LYS A 134 5.59 5.88 12.19
CA LYS A 134 6.95 6.20 12.68
C LYS A 134 7.82 6.64 11.52
N VAL A 135 8.74 7.55 11.81
CA VAL A 135 9.72 8.03 10.84
C VAL A 135 11.09 7.52 11.25
N ASP A 136 11.70 6.76 10.36
CA ASP A 136 13.07 6.28 10.48
C ASP A 136 13.98 7.12 9.57
N PRO A 137 15.31 7.13 9.78
CA PRO A 137 16.23 7.96 8.99
C PRO A 137 16.18 7.68 7.48
N HIS A 138 15.84 6.44 7.10
CA HIS A 138 15.88 5.96 5.71
C HIS A 138 14.51 5.65 5.12
N CYS A 139 13.49 5.45 5.94
CA CYS A 139 12.15 5.06 5.51
C CYS A 139 11.08 5.61 6.47
N VAL A 140 9.82 5.55 6.03
CA VAL A 140 8.68 5.91 6.86
C VAL A 140 7.83 4.66 7.08
N SER A 141 7.72 4.23 8.32
CA SER A 141 6.88 3.11 8.73
C SER A 141 5.41 3.54 8.74
N CYS A 142 4.58 2.87 7.93
CA CYS A 142 3.20 3.26 7.67
C CYS A 142 2.24 2.07 7.62
N ILE A 143 0.96 2.35 7.92
CA ILE A 143 -0.16 1.48 7.54
C ILE A 143 -0.54 1.84 6.10
N VAL A 144 -0.46 0.87 5.18
CA VAL A 144 -0.70 1.11 3.75
C VAL A 144 -2.02 0.48 3.35
N SER A 145 -2.89 1.28 2.72
CA SER A 145 -4.17 0.83 2.18
C SER A 145 -4.32 1.24 0.72
N SER A 146 -5.01 0.40 -0.06
CA SER A 146 -5.33 0.76 -1.44
C SER A 146 -6.36 1.90 -1.47
N ALA A 147 -6.11 2.92 -2.29
CA ALA A 147 -7.09 4.00 -2.45
C ALA A 147 -8.39 3.54 -3.13
N VAL A 148 -8.32 2.47 -3.94
CA VAL A 148 -9.44 1.93 -4.71
C VAL A 148 -10.25 0.93 -3.89
N THR A 149 -9.61 -0.13 -3.40
CA THR A 149 -10.32 -1.20 -2.68
C THR A 149 -10.54 -0.88 -1.20
N ARG A 150 -9.85 0.13 -0.67
CA ARG A 150 -9.80 0.47 0.77
C ARG A 150 -9.35 -0.68 1.68
N ARG A 151 -8.74 -1.72 1.10
CA ARG A 151 -8.15 -2.83 1.84
C ARG A 151 -6.73 -2.48 2.27
N ASP A 152 -6.37 -3.00 3.43
CA ASP A 152 -5.04 -2.87 3.99
C ASP A 152 -4.09 -3.86 3.32
N VAL A 153 -2.99 -3.34 2.78
CA VAL A 153 -2.01 -4.11 2.02
C VAL A 153 -1.22 -5.06 2.94
N GLY A 154 -0.93 -4.63 4.17
CA GLY A 154 -0.23 -5.47 5.16
C GLY A 154 -1.11 -6.63 5.61
N VAL A 155 -2.38 -6.37 5.91
CA VAL A 155 -3.34 -7.43 6.26
C VAL A 155 -3.55 -8.40 5.10
N ASP A 156 -3.68 -7.90 3.87
CA ASP A 156 -3.83 -8.74 2.69
C ASP A 156 -2.59 -9.63 2.48
N LEU A 157 -1.37 -9.09 2.62
CA LEU A 157 -0.10 -9.84 2.53
C LEU A 157 -0.04 -11.00 3.53
N VAL A 158 -0.33 -10.72 4.80
CA VAL A 158 -0.31 -11.72 5.88
C VAL A 158 -1.40 -12.75 5.67
N SER A 159 -2.61 -12.33 5.27
CA SER A 159 -3.73 -13.25 5.05
C SER A 159 -3.51 -14.26 3.92
N LEU A 160 -2.67 -13.88 2.93
CA LEU A 160 -2.25 -14.74 1.82
C LEU A 160 -1.07 -15.65 2.20
N GLY A 161 -0.45 -15.45 3.36
CA GLY A 161 0.76 -16.16 3.78
C GLY A 161 2.00 -15.74 2.99
N PHE A 162 2.02 -14.52 2.44
CA PHE A 162 3.17 -13.94 1.75
C PHE A 162 4.06 -13.08 2.66
N ALA A 163 3.63 -12.89 3.90
CA ALA A 163 4.36 -12.22 4.95
C ALA A 163 3.98 -12.80 6.31
N SER A 164 4.89 -12.70 7.27
CA SER A 164 4.62 -12.95 8.70
C SER A 164 4.50 -11.63 9.46
N VAL A 165 3.86 -11.67 10.62
CA VAL A 165 3.78 -10.51 11.50
C VAL A 165 5.12 -10.35 12.21
N SER A 166 5.71 -9.16 12.14
CA SER A 166 6.97 -8.90 12.85
C SER A 166 6.74 -8.78 14.35
N THR A 167 7.81 -8.75 15.14
CA THR A 167 7.73 -8.42 16.57
C THR A 167 7.04 -7.07 16.80
N ILE A 168 6.30 -6.98 17.90
CA ILE A 168 5.65 -5.74 18.35
C ILE A 168 6.71 -4.64 18.57
N ASP A 169 6.42 -3.43 18.09
CA ASP A 169 7.23 -2.26 18.44
C ASP A 169 6.77 -1.72 19.80
N PHE A 170 7.61 -1.87 20.83
CA PHE A 170 7.31 -1.45 22.20
C PHE A 170 7.09 0.06 22.31
N ASP A 171 7.72 0.87 21.45
CA ASP A 171 7.50 2.32 21.43
C ASP A 171 6.05 2.67 21.08
N MET A 172 5.43 1.81 20.27
CA MET A 172 4.11 2.04 19.68
C MET A 172 2.99 1.31 20.42
N GLU A 173 3.31 0.48 21.42
CA GLU A 173 2.33 -0.30 22.19
C GLU A 173 1.25 0.56 22.84
N LYS A 174 1.59 1.81 23.21
CA LYS A 174 0.66 2.76 23.83
C LYS A 174 -0.33 3.36 22.84
N ASP A 175 -0.04 3.33 21.54
CA ASP A 175 -0.91 3.91 20.52
C ASP A 175 -2.10 2.96 20.23
N PRO A 176 -3.34 3.40 20.50
CA PRO A 176 -4.53 2.59 20.24
C PRO A 176 -4.74 2.27 18.75
N MET A 177 -4.31 3.15 17.84
CA MET A 177 -4.46 2.93 16.40
C MET A 177 -3.54 1.82 15.92
N TYR A 178 -2.26 1.89 16.29
CA TYR A 178 -1.29 0.84 16.04
C TYR A 178 -1.71 -0.50 16.65
N MET A 179 -2.15 -0.52 17.92
CA MET A 179 -2.59 -1.76 18.57
C MET A 179 -3.80 -2.40 17.92
N LYS A 180 -4.74 -1.61 17.42
CA LYS A 180 -5.87 -2.14 16.64
C LYS A 180 -5.39 -2.79 15.34
N TYR A 181 -4.49 -2.13 14.61
CA TYR A 181 -3.91 -2.66 13.37
C TYR A 181 -3.10 -3.94 13.64
N TYR A 182 -2.24 -3.95 14.65
CA TYR A 182 -1.43 -5.10 15.03
C TYR A 182 -2.30 -6.34 15.37
N LYS A 183 -3.40 -6.15 16.11
CA LYS A 183 -4.37 -7.23 16.36
C LYS A 183 -5.01 -7.78 15.09
N GLN A 184 -5.26 -6.93 14.08
CA GLN A 184 -5.78 -7.37 12.78
C GLN A 184 -4.76 -8.20 12.01
N LEU A 185 -3.48 -7.81 12.04
CA LEU A 185 -2.39 -8.59 11.47
C LEU A 185 -2.31 -9.98 12.10
N LEU A 186 -2.28 -10.07 13.43
CA LEU A 186 -2.26 -11.36 14.15
C LEU A 186 -3.47 -12.24 13.83
N ALA A 187 -4.67 -11.64 13.72
CA ALA A 187 -5.87 -12.36 13.33
C ALA A 187 -5.80 -12.88 11.88
N ALA A 188 -5.16 -12.12 10.97
CA ALA A 188 -4.93 -12.54 9.60
C ALA A 188 -3.89 -13.66 9.51
N GLU A 189 -2.84 -13.61 10.31
CA GLU A 189 -1.80 -14.64 10.37
C GLU A 189 -2.36 -15.96 10.88
N ASN A 190 -3.06 -15.94 12.01
CA ASN A 190 -3.72 -17.14 12.56
C ASN A 190 -4.74 -17.73 11.56
N ARG A 191 -5.41 -16.89 10.76
CA ARG A 191 -6.29 -17.36 9.69
C ARG A 191 -5.51 -18.00 8.54
N ALA A 192 -4.37 -17.45 8.16
CA ALA A 192 -3.51 -18.01 7.12
C ALA A 192 -2.90 -19.35 7.55
N GLU A 193 -2.46 -19.44 8.81
CA GLU A 193 -1.95 -20.66 9.43
C GLU A 193 -3.00 -21.77 9.44
N LYS A 194 -4.21 -21.48 9.93
CA LYS A 194 -5.34 -22.44 9.92
C LYS A 194 -5.73 -22.92 8.53
N LYS A 195 -5.54 -22.09 7.50
CA LYS A 195 -5.84 -22.44 6.11
C LYS A 195 -4.67 -23.16 5.43
N GLY A 196 -3.48 -23.15 6.02
CA GLY A 196 -2.27 -23.69 5.41
C GLY A 196 -1.95 -23.02 4.08
N VAL A 197 -2.02 -21.70 4.00
CA VAL A 197 -1.74 -20.94 2.75
C VAL A 197 -0.38 -20.26 2.77
N GLY A 198 0.21 -20.09 1.58
CA GLY A 198 1.49 -19.41 1.41
C GLY A 198 2.62 -20.13 2.16
N MET A 199 3.32 -19.42 3.04
CA MET A 199 4.39 -19.99 3.86
C MET A 199 3.91 -21.00 4.91
N TRP A 200 2.61 -20.98 5.24
CA TRP A 200 2.00 -21.92 6.20
C TRP A 200 1.51 -23.20 5.54
N ALA A 201 1.65 -23.31 4.21
CA ALA A 201 1.34 -24.54 3.52
C ALA A 201 2.20 -25.67 4.09
N PRO A 202 1.63 -26.87 4.32
CA PRO A 202 2.42 -27.99 4.78
C PRO A 202 3.57 -28.21 3.78
N ASN A 203 4.81 -28.17 4.28
CA ASN A 203 6.05 -28.38 3.51
C ASN A 203 6.13 -29.76 2.83
N GLU A 204 5.09 -30.57 3.02
CA GLU A 204 4.89 -31.81 2.34
C GLU A 204 4.43 -31.53 0.91
N VAL A 205 5.40 -31.56 0.00
CA VAL A 205 5.15 -32.30 -1.23
C VAL A 205 4.70 -33.68 -0.77
N SER A 206 3.37 -33.82 -0.65
CA SER A 206 2.70 -35.02 -0.20
C SER A 206 3.44 -36.20 -0.82
N TRP A 207 3.85 -37.17 0.00
CA TRP A 207 4.52 -38.36 -0.53
C TRP A 207 3.70 -38.96 -1.69
N PHE A 208 2.36 -38.83 -1.66
CA PHE A 208 1.49 -39.15 -2.78
C PHE A 208 1.79 -38.34 -4.04
N ALA A 209 2.03 -37.03 -3.98
CA ALA A 209 2.36 -36.23 -5.17
C ALA A 209 3.70 -36.65 -5.81
N ARG A 210 4.69 -37.05 -4.99
CA ARG A 210 5.96 -37.64 -5.47
C ARG A 210 5.76 -39.05 -6.03
N GLN A 211 4.95 -39.87 -5.37
CA GLN A 211 4.64 -41.24 -5.77
C GLN A 211 3.81 -41.27 -7.07
N TRP A 212 2.80 -40.41 -7.18
CA TRP A 212 1.94 -40.25 -8.35
C TRP A 212 2.73 -39.79 -9.56
N ARG A 213 3.66 -38.84 -9.42
CA ARG A 213 4.53 -38.44 -10.54
C ARG A 213 5.34 -39.63 -11.07
N ARG A 214 5.88 -40.48 -10.19
CA ARG A 214 6.60 -41.71 -10.59
C ARG A 214 5.68 -42.77 -11.22
N LEU A 215 4.45 -42.91 -10.72
CA LEU A 215 3.47 -43.85 -11.26
C LEU A 215 2.98 -43.40 -12.64
N TRP A 216 2.77 -42.11 -12.84
CA TRP A 216 2.30 -41.55 -14.10
C TRP A 216 3.34 -41.69 -15.21
N GLU A 217 4.64 -41.53 -14.91
CA GLU A 217 5.68 -41.81 -15.91
C GLU A 217 5.76 -43.30 -16.29
N LYS A 218 5.58 -44.22 -15.34
CA LYS A 218 5.52 -45.66 -15.65
C LYS A 218 4.31 -46.02 -16.52
N ILE A 219 3.15 -45.42 -16.23
CA ILE A 219 1.92 -45.67 -16.99
C ILE A 219 2.00 -45.03 -18.39
N SER A 220 2.53 -43.81 -18.51
CA SER A 220 2.66 -43.15 -19.81
C SER A 220 3.63 -43.90 -20.72
N LEU A 221 4.77 -44.38 -20.19
CA LEU A 221 5.71 -45.22 -20.93
C LEU A 221 5.06 -46.55 -21.33
N ALA A 222 4.38 -47.25 -20.41
CA ALA A 222 3.71 -48.51 -20.74
C ALA A 222 2.66 -48.37 -21.86
N HIS A 223 1.92 -47.26 -21.87
CA HIS A 223 0.94 -46.96 -22.90
C HIS A 223 1.59 -46.56 -24.24
N LEU A 224 2.78 -45.94 -24.21
CA LEU A 224 3.58 -45.61 -25.39
C LEU A 224 4.20 -46.88 -26.01
N TRP A 225 4.71 -47.78 -25.18
CA TRP A 225 5.29 -49.06 -25.59
C TRP A 225 4.24 -50.04 -26.14
N SER A 226 3.01 -50.06 -25.60
CA SER A 226 1.92 -50.88 -26.14
C SER A 226 1.53 -50.43 -27.55
N SER A 227 1.50 -49.11 -27.80
CA SER A 227 1.25 -48.54 -29.13
C SER A 227 2.35 -48.89 -30.13
N ILE A 228 3.61 -48.83 -29.70
CA ILE A 228 4.76 -49.22 -30.54
C ILE A 228 4.72 -50.73 -30.85
N ARG A 229 4.38 -51.57 -29.87
CA ARG A 229 4.29 -53.02 -30.04
C ARG A 229 3.15 -53.42 -30.99
N GLN A 230 2.00 -52.75 -30.92
CA GLN A 230 0.91 -52.97 -31.88
C GLN A 230 1.29 -52.57 -33.31
N LYS A 231 1.97 -51.42 -33.49
CA LYS A 231 2.46 -51.00 -34.82
C LYS A 231 3.50 -51.99 -35.39
N ALA A 232 4.36 -52.57 -34.55
CA ALA A 232 5.32 -53.57 -34.97
C ALA A 232 4.67 -54.90 -35.40
N VAL A 233 3.59 -55.33 -34.74
CA VAL A 233 2.83 -56.55 -35.09
C VAL A 233 2.09 -56.38 -36.42
N MET A 234 1.45 -55.23 -36.64
CA MET A 234 0.80 -54.95 -37.94
C MET A 234 1.80 -54.87 -39.09
N SER A 235 2.98 -54.30 -38.87
CA SER A 235 4.06 -54.26 -39.87
C SER A 235 4.60 -55.65 -40.25
N ARG A 236 4.66 -56.59 -39.28
CA ARG A 236 5.02 -58.00 -39.56
C ARG A 236 3.94 -58.77 -40.30
N SER A 237 2.66 -58.51 -40.02
CA SER A 237 1.54 -59.19 -40.69
C SER A 237 1.44 -58.77 -42.17
N ILE A 238 1.71 -57.51 -42.50
CA ILE A 238 1.72 -57.01 -43.88
C ILE A 238 2.87 -57.63 -44.72
N LYS A 239 3.99 -58.01 -44.10
CA LYS A 239 5.11 -58.68 -44.80
C LYS A 239 4.86 -60.16 -45.12
N MET A 240 3.88 -60.82 -44.50
CA MET A 240 3.57 -62.24 -44.75
C MET A 240 2.47 -62.45 -45.81
N VAL A 241 1.82 -61.39 -46.28
CA VAL A 241 0.76 -61.45 -47.31
C VAL A 241 1.29 -61.08 -48.71
N LYS A 242 2.61 -60.84 -48.85
CA LYS A 242 3.30 -60.67 -50.13
C LYS A 242 4.19 -61.88 -50.42
N PHE A 243 3.56 -62.97 -50.85
CA PHE A 243 4.18 -64.06 -51.60
C PHE A 243 3.21 -64.50 -52.69
#